data_AF-A0A2D9UEI3-F1
#
_entry.id   AF-A0A2D9UEI3-F1
#
_cell.length_a   1.000
_cell.length_b   1.000
_cell.length_c   1.000
_cell.angle_alpha   90.00
_cell.angle_beta   90.00
_cell.angle_gamma   90.00
#
_symmetry.space_group_name_H-M   'P 1'
#
loop_
_entity.id
_entity.type
_entity.pdbx_description
1 polymer ?
#
loop_
_entity_poly.entity_id
_entity_poly.type
_entity_poly.pdbx_seq_one_letter_code
_entity_poly.pdbx_strand_id
1 'polypeptide(L)'
;MDIQSIITENLDLILLIGSIIASFFVIKLVTKIIFRLIILLLIVTTALVVYQKFSNTNLIDDVQKLYCDGEKLDPIKCTCFVNPIIDDLKIRFNEEELETLKSKKLKANTEFLKSYKLKESEIKNCFQTMGNSNGILEEIFNDIKKKAGLKIID
;
A
#
# COMPACT_ATOMS: atom_id res chain seq x y z
N MET A 1 -0.82 67.48 -22.80
CA MET A 1 -0.38 66.18 -23.34
C MET A 1 -1.35 65.15 -22.82
N ASP A 2 -2.22 64.65 -23.69
CA ASP A 2 -3.26 63.70 -23.31
C ASP A 2 -2.64 62.33 -22.99
N ILE A 3 -2.94 61.85 -21.78
CA ILE A 3 -2.48 60.54 -21.27
C ILE A 3 -2.85 59.41 -22.25
N GLN A 4 -3.97 59.55 -22.97
CA GLN A 4 -4.39 58.57 -23.98
C GLN A 4 -3.44 58.49 -25.18
N SER A 5 -2.84 59.60 -25.62
CA SER A 5 -1.88 59.59 -26.73
C SER A 5 -0.59 58.83 -26.37
N ILE A 6 -0.10 59.02 -25.14
CA ILE A 6 1.11 58.35 -24.64
C ILE A 6 0.88 56.83 -24.46
N ILE A 7 -0.31 56.44 -24.00
CA ILE A 7 -0.68 55.03 -23.82
C ILE A 7 -0.77 54.32 -25.17
N THR A 8 -1.33 54.98 -26.19
CA THR A 8 -1.56 54.35 -27.51
C THR A 8 -0.25 54.16 -28.28
N GLU A 9 0.70 55.11 -28.19
CA GLU A 9 2.03 54.99 -28.82
C GLU A 9 2.91 53.91 -28.16
N ASN A 10 2.72 53.64 -26.87
CA ASN A 10 3.54 52.69 -26.11
C ASN A 10 2.79 51.41 -25.70
N LEU A 11 1.63 51.14 -26.32
CA LEU A 11 0.72 50.07 -25.93
C LEU A 11 1.41 48.69 -25.97
N ASP A 12 2.19 48.42 -27.02
CA ASP A 12 2.92 47.16 -27.18
C ASP A 12 3.96 46.95 -26.06
N LEU A 13 4.66 48.01 -25.64
CA LEU A 13 5.61 47.97 -24.54
C LEU A 13 4.92 47.70 -23.20
N ILE A 14 3.77 48.35 -22.97
CA ILE A 14 2.96 48.19 -21.75
C ILE A 14 2.40 46.76 -21.67
N LEU A 15 1.90 46.20 -22.78
CA LEU A 15 1.42 44.82 -22.84
C LEU A 15 2.55 43.81 -22.60
N LEU A 16 3.73 44.05 -23.16
CA LEU A 16 4.90 43.19 -22.94
C LEU A 16 5.32 43.18 -21.46
N ILE A 17 5.44 44.34 -20.83
CA ILE A 17 5.76 44.45 -19.39
C ILE A 17 4.66 43.81 -18.54
N GLY A 18 3.39 44.06 -18.87
CA GLY A 18 2.24 43.46 -18.20
C GLY A 18 2.26 41.94 -18.26
N SER A 19 2.61 41.36 -19.41
CA SER A 19 2.70 39.89 -19.58
C SER A 19 3.81 39.26 -18.73
N ILE A 20 4.95 39.94 -18.58
CA ILE A 20 6.08 39.48 -17.77
C ILE A 20 5.67 39.47 -16.29
N ILE A 21 5.04 40.56 -15.83
CA ILE A 21 4.57 40.69 -14.45
C ILE A 21 3.50 39.62 -14.16
N ALA A 22 2.52 39.46 -15.04
CA ALA A 22 1.46 38.45 -14.89
C ALA A 22 2.06 37.03 -14.82
N SER A 23 2.99 36.70 -15.71
CA SER A 23 3.68 35.40 -15.72
C SER A 23 4.44 35.15 -14.42
N PHE A 24 5.14 36.16 -13.89
CA PHE A 24 5.84 36.06 -12.61
C PHE A 24 4.88 35.75 -11.45
N PHE A 25 3.72 36.41 -11.39
CA PHE A 25 2.72 36.13 -10.37
C PHE A 25 2.15 34.72 -10.47
N VAL A 26 1.87 34.23 -11.68
CA VAL A 26 1.39 32.86 -11.91
C VAL A 26 2.43 31.85 -11.43
N ILE A 27 3.70 32.00 -11.81
CA ILE A 27 4.78 31.11 -11.38
C ILE A 27 4.91 31.10 -9.85
N LYS A 28 4.88 32.28 -9.21
CA LYS A 28 4.97 32.40 -7.75
C LYS A 28 3.81 31.74 -7.02
N LEU A 29 2.60 31.81 -7.59
CA LEU A 29 1.41 31.18 -7.02
C LEU A 29 1.45 29.66 -7.20
N VAL A 30 1.79 29.17 -8.40
CA VAL A 30 1.90 27.75 -8.72
C VAL A 30 2.99 27.09 -7.87
N THR A 31 4.18 27.68 -7.80
CA THR A 31 5.29 27.16 -6.99
C THR A 31 4.93 27.06 -5.51
N LYS A 32 4.19 28.04 -4.96
CA LYS A 32 3.71 28.00 -3.57
C LYS A 32 2.73 26.85 -3.32
N ILE A 33 1.83 26.58 -4.26
CA ILE A 33 0.88 25.46 -4.16
C ILE A 33 1.62 24.12 -4.26
N ILE A 34 2.49 23.96 -5.27
CA ILE A 34 3.27 22.74 -5.48
C ILE A 34 4.12 22.43 -4.24
N PHE A 35 4.82 23.44 -3.69
CA PHE A 35 5.64 23.25 -2.49
C PHE A 35 4.81 22.76 -1.29
N ARG A 36 3.59 23.31 -1.11
CA ARG A 36 2.68 22.86 -0.05
C ARG A 36 2.21 21.42 -0.25
N LEU A 37 1.93 21.03 -1.49
CA LEU A 37 1.56 19.65 -1.83
C LEU A 37 2.72 18.67 -1.59
N ILE A 38 3.95 19.06 -1.96
CA ILE A 38 5.15 18.24 -1.72
C ILE A 38 5.35 18.02 -0.21
N ILE A 39 5.25 19.07 0.60
CA ILE A 39 5.37 18.94 2.07
C ILE A 39 4.29 18.00 2.62
N LEU A 40 3.04 18.15 2.17
CA LEU A 40 1.95 17.29 2.63
C LEU A 40 2.22 15.83 2.26
N LEU A 41 2.70 15.58 1.04
CA LEU A 41 3.06 14.24 0.57
C LEU A 41 4.24 13.65 1.37
N LEU A 42 5.23 14.45 1.74
CA LEU A 42 6.33 14.03 2.61
C LEU A 42 5.82 13.67 4.02
N ILE A 43 4.92 14.46 4.59
CA ILE A 43 4.32 14.15 5.90
C ILE A 43 3.57 12.82 5.85
N VAL A 44 2.73 12.61 4.82
CA VAL A 44 1.95 11.37 4.66
C VAL A 44 2.87 10.16 4.47
N THR A 45 3.89 10.25 3.63
CA THR A 45 4.82 9.13 3.40
C THR A 45 5.62 8.80 4.65
N THR A 46 6.11 9.81 5.37
CA THR A 46 6.85 9.62 6.63
C THR A 46 5.95 9.00 7.70
N ALA A 47 4.71 9.49 7.84
CA ALA A 47 3.73 8.92 8.77
C ALA A 47 3.43 7.45 8.46
N LEU A 48 3.29 7.09 7.17
CA LEU A 48 3.09 5.70 6.75
C LEU A 48 4.29 4.81 7.09
N VAL A 49 5.52 5.28 6.85
CA VAL A 49 6.74 4.52 7.18
C VAL A 49 6.88 4.32 8.69
N VAL A 50 6.66 5.37 9.48
CA VAL A 50 6.69 5.29 10.95
C VAL A 50 5.60 4.35 11.45
N TYR A 51 4.38 4.48 10.95
CA TYR A 51 3.28 3.59 11.29
C TYR A 51 3.62 2.13 10.97
N GLN A 52 4.19 1.85 9.80
CA GLN A 52 4.61 0.49 9.44
C GLN A 52 5.72 -0.04 10.34
N LYS A 53 6.67 0.80 10.78
CA LYS A 53 7.75 0.40 11.67
C LYS A 53 7.27 0.08 13.09
N PHE A 54 6.25 0.78 13.59
CA PHE A 54 5.69 0.56 14.92
C PHE A 54 4.53 -0.45 14.95
N SER A 55 3.75 -0.55 13.88
CA SER A 55 2.73 -1.59 13.69
C SER A 55 3.44 -2.89 13.29
N ASN A 56 3.97 -3.59 14.28
CA ASN A 56 4.81 -4.78 14.17
C ASN A 56 4.07 -6.05 13.66
N THR A 57 3.10 -5.89 12.77
CA THR A 57 2.24 -6.97 12.28
C THR A 57 2.21 -6.98 10.75
N ASN A 58 2.66 -8.09 10.18
CA ASN A 58 2.59 -8.41 8.75
C ASN A 58 1.63 -9.61 8.54
N LEU A 59 1.20 -9.82 7.29
CA LEU A 59 0.21 -10.85 6.98
C LEU A 59 0.69 -12.27 7.32
N ILE A 60 2.00 -12.53 7.20
CA ILE A 60 2.63 -13.84 7.49
C ILE A 60 2.43 -14.19 8.97
N ASP A 61 2.81 -13.28 9.87
CA ASP A 61 2.65 -13.50 11.31
C ASP A 61 1.18 -13.42 11.74
N ASP A 62 0.37 -12.55 11.10
CA ASP A 62 -1.03 -12.37 11.44
C ASP A 62 -1.87 -13.62 11.15
N VAL A 63 -1.67 -14.28 10.00
CA VAL A 63 -2.39 -15.52 9.66
C VAL A 63 -1.86 -16.73 10.41
N GLN A 64 -0.54 -16.79 10.66
CA GLN A 64 0.04 -17.83 11.49
C GLN A 64 -0.51 -17.76 12.92
N LYS A 65 -0.54 -16.56 13.51
CA LYS A 65 -1.20 -16.35 14.81
C LYS A 65 -2.73 -16.51 14.78
N LEU A 66 -3.37 -16.45 13.62
CA LEU A 66 -4.82 -16.61 13.54
C LEU A 66 -5.23 -18.09 13.54
N TYR A 67 -4.48 -18.93 12.81
CA TYR A 67 -4.87 -20.31 12.56
C TYR A 67 -3.92 -21.35 13.14
N CYS A 68 -2.65 -21.01 13.38
CA CYS A 68 -1.61 -21.93 13.84
C CYS A 68 -1.17 -21.71 15.30
N ASP A 69 -1.26 -20.47 15.83
CA ASP A 69 -0.82 -20.16 17.19
C ASP A 69 -1.93 -19.46 18.00
N GLY A 70 -2.46 -20.10 19.06
CA GLY A 70 -3.31 -19.44 20.06
C GLY A 70 -4.72 -20.04 20.23
N GLU A 71 -5.66 -19.23 20.76
CA GLU A 71 -7.00 -19.66 21.19
C GLU A 71 -7.93 -20.09 20.04
N LYS A 72 -7.66 -19.64 18.80
CA LYS A 72 -8.43 -20.00 17.60
C LYS A 72 -7.65 -20.92 16.67
N LEU A 73 -6.87 -21.84 17.25
CA LEU A 73 -6.17 -22.88 16.50
C LEU A 73 -7.18 -23.63 15.63
N ASP A 74 -6.99 -23.54 14.32
CA ASP A 74 -7.74 -24.31 13.34
C ASP A 74 -6.72 -25.19 12.59
N PRO A 75 -6.60 -26.48 12.98
CA PRO A 75 -5.58 -27.34 12.43
C PRO A 75 -5.75 -27.56 10.93
N ILE A 76 -6.98 -27.47 10.41
CA ILE A 76 -7.25 -27.62 8.97
C ILE A 76 -6.79 -26.36 8.24
N LYS A 77 -7.16 -25.17 8.70
CA LYS A 77 -6.72 -23.91 8.08
C LYS A 77 -5.20 -23.72 8.22
N CYS A 78 -4.61 -24.09 9.36
CA CYS A 78 -3.16 -24.07 9.53
C CYS A 78 -2.47 -25.00 8.52
N THR A 79 -2.91 -26.26 8.45
CA THR A 79 -2.26 -27.27 7.59
C THR A 79 -2.51 -27.04 6.12
N CYS A 80 -3.73 -26.69 5.72
CA CYS A 80 -4.11 -26.58 4.31
C CYS A 80 -3.91 -25.20 3.71
N PHE A 81 -3.91 -24.12 4.50
CA PHE A 81 -3.75 -22.76 3.99
C PHE A 81 -2.42 -22.12 4.41
N VAL A 82 -2.11 -22.10 5.71
CA VAL A 82 -0.91 -21.40 6.21
C VAL A 82 0.36 -22.15 5.81
N ASN A 83 0.48 -23.44 6.13
CA ASN A 83 1.73 -24.18 5.92
C ASN A 83 2.22 -24.18 4.46
N PRO A 84 1.40 -24.45 3.43
CA PRO A 84 1.87 -24.43 2.04
C PRO A 84 2.47 -23.08 1.65
N ILE A 85 1.90 -21.99 2.16
CA ILE A 85 2.39 -20.62 1.92
C ILE A 85 3.71 -20.38 2.65
N ILE A 86 3.78 -20.74 3.94
CA ILE A 86 4.98 -20.54 4.76
C ILE A 86 6.14 -21.41 4.25
N ASP A 87 5.87 -22.64 3.84
CA ASP A 87 6.88 -23.56 3.32
C ASP A 87 7.42 -23.06 1.97
N ASP A 88 6.57 -22.55 1.08
CA ASP A 88 7.03 -21.86 -0.14
C ASP A 88 7.92 -20.66 0.19
N LEU A 89 7.57 -19.85 1.18
CA LEU A 89 8.38 -18.71 1.61
C LEU A 89 9.74 -19.16 2.17
N LYS A 90 9.78 -20.20 3.00
CA LYS A 90 11.03 -20.77 3.57
C LYS A 90 11.93 -21.41 2.51
N ILE A 91 11.37 -21.87 1.38
CA ILE A 91 12.15 -22.35 0.24
C ILE A 91 12.79 -21.18 -0.50
N ARG A 92 12.08 -20.04 -0.62
CA ARG A 92 12.53 -18.87 -1.41
C ARG A 92 13.39 -17.90 -0.61
N PHE A 93 13.31 -17.92 0.71
CA PHE A 93 14.01 -17.04 1.63
C PHE A 93 14.60 -17.86 2.76
N ASN A 94 15.88 -17.66 3.05
CA ASN A 94 16.47 -18.24 4.26
C ASN A 94 15.90 -17.56 5.53
N GLU A 95 16.23 -18.08 6.70
CA GLU A 95 15.63 -17.62 7.97
C GLU A 95 15.86 -16.12 8.25
N GLU A 96 17.08 -15.62 8.03
CA GLU A 96 17.40 -14.20 8.22
C GLU A 96 16.69 -13.30 7.20
N GLU A 97 16.60 -13.75 5.95
CA GLU A 97 15.86 -13.05 4.89
C GLU A 97 14.36 -13.03 5.16
N LEU A 98 13.81 -14.10 5.74
CA LEU A 98 12.39 -14.20 6.09
C LEU A 98 12.04 -13.25 7.24
N GLU A 99 12.89 -13.14 8.27
CA GLU A 99 12.70 -12.17 9.35
C GLU A 99 12.84 -10.73 8.83
N THR A 100 13.81 -10.49 7.94
CA THR A 100 13.94 -9.20 7.26
C THR A 100 12.70 -8.91 6.39
N LEU A 101 12.13 -9.92 5.73
CA LEU A 101 10.92 -9.79 4.92
C LEU A 101 9.72 -9.40 5.81
N LYS A 102 9.53 -10.09 6.93
CA LYS A 102 8.48 -9.82 7.93
C LYS A 102 8.52 -8.39 8.46
N SER A 103 9.71 -7.81 8.64
CA SER A 103 9.87 -6.40 9.03
C SER A 103 9.41 -5.41 7.93
N LYS A 104 9.30 -5.86 6.68
CA LYS A 104 8.90 -5.05 5.51
C LYS A 104 7.45 -5.38 5.11
N LYS A 105 6.47 -4.89 5.87
CA LYS A 105 5.03 -5.22 5.75
C LYS A 105 4.49 -5.31 4.32
N LEU A 106 4.71 -4.30 3.47
CA LEU A 106 4.23 -4.32 2.08
C LEU A 106 4.84 -5.47 1.30
N LYS A 107 6.16 -5.66 1.41
CA LYS A 107 6.88 -6.73 0.72
C LYS A 107 6.47 -8.09 1.26
N ALA A 108 6.33 -8.25 2.58
CA ALA A 108 5.82 -9.47 3.21
C ALA A 108 4.43 -9.84 2.67
N ASN A 109 3.50 -8.88 2.62
CA ASN A 109 2.16 -9.12 2.11
C ASN A 109 2.16 -9.47 0.61
N THR A 110 2.99 -8.81 -0.19
CA THR A 110 3.15 -9.12 -1.61
C THR A 110 3.70 -10.53 -1.81
N GLU A 111 4.73 -10.93 -1.07
CA GLU A 111 5.31 -12.26 -1.15
C GLU A 111 4.36 -13.34 -0.63
N PHE A 112 3.60 -13.06 0.43
CA PHE A 112 2.54 -13.94 0.92
C PHE A 112 1.48 -14.21 -0.15
N LEU A 113 0.98 -13.16 -0.82
CA LEU A 113 0.00 -13.30 -1.90
C LEU A 113 0.57 -14.06 -3.11
N LYS A 114 1.86 -13.86 -3.40
CA LYS A 114 2.55 -14.60 -4.46
C LYS A 114 2.63 -16.09 -4.12
N SER A 115 3.06 -16.43 -2.91
CA SER A 115 3.11 -17.82 -2.42
C SER A 115 1.72 -18.46 -2.40
N TYR A 116 0.69 -17.75 -1.94
CA TYR A 116 -0.70 -18.22 -2.02
C TYR A 116 -1.09 -18.59 -3.45
N LYS A 117 -0.83 -17.73 -4.43
CA LYS A 117 -1.17 -18.01 -5.84
C LYS A 117 -0.41 -19.22 -6.39
N LEU A 118 0.87 -19.35 -6.05
CA LEU A 118 1.68 -20.50 -6.48
C LEU A 118 1.18 -21.80 -5.88
N LYS A 119 0.66 -21.74 -4.64
CA LYS A 119 0.19 -22.91 -3.89
C LYS A 119 -1.33 -23.09 -3.93
N GLU A 120 -2.04 -22.29 -4.71
CA GLU A 120 -3.51 -22.26 -4.71
C GLU A 120 -4.14 -23.62 -5.01
N SER A 121 -3.58 -24.36 -5.97
CA SER A 121 -4.04 -25.71 -6.32
C SER A 121 -3.83 -26.70 -5.17
N GLU A 122 -2.66 -26.66 -4.53
CA GLU A 122 -2.30 -27.50 -3.38
C GLU A 122 -3.23 -27.22 -2.20
N ILE A 123 -3.45 -25.95 -1.89
CA ILE A 123 -4.36 -25.48 -0.84
C ILE A 123 -5.78 -26.00 -1.10
N LYS A 124 -6.31 -25.81 -2.31
CA LYS A 124 -7.66 -26.29 -2.70
C LYS A 124 -7.79 -27.80 -2.57
N ASN A 125 -6.80 -28.54 -3.05
CA ASN A 125 -6.79 -30.01 -2.97
C ASN A 125 -6.73 -30.50 -1.52
N CYS A 126 -5.97 -29.84 -0.64
CA CYS A 126 -5.90 -30.17 0.78
C CYS A 126 -7.28 -30.01 1.45
N PHE A 127 -7.93 -28.86 1.22
CA PHE A 127 -9.26 -28.58 1.76
C PHE A 127 -10.32 -29.58 1.26
N GLN A 128 -10.29 -29.94 -0.02
CA GLN A 128 -11.19 -30.97 -0.58
C GLN A 128 -10.97 -32.34 0.07
N THR A 129 -9.71 -32.73 0.29
CA THR A 129 -9.35 -34.01 0.92
C THR A 129 -9.79 -34.09 2.38
N MET A 130 -9.76 -32.96 3.08
CA MET A 130 -10.24 -32.84 4.46
C MET A 130 -11.77 -32.68 4.57
N GLY A 131 -12.51 -32.84 3.46
CA GLY A 131 -13.97 -32.77 3.42
C GLY A 131 -14.56 -31.36 3.48
N ASN A 132 -13.74 -30.33 3.25
CA ASN A 132 -14.09 -28.93 3.50
C ASN A 132 -13.89 -28.09 2.22
N SER A 133 -14.71 -28.30 1.19
CA SER A 133 -14.37 -27.88 -0.18
C SER A 133 -14.93 -26.52 -0.62
N ASN A 134 -16.00 -26.02 -0.01
CA ASN A 134 -16.71 -24.83 -0.51
C ASN A 134 -16.87 -23.76 0.59
N GLY A 135 -16.44 -22.52 0.30
CA GLY A 135 -16.62 -21.35 1.17
C GLY A 135 -15.50 -21.09 2.18
N ILE A 136 -14.68 -22.09 2.53
CA ILE A 136 -13.63 -21.91 3.56
C ILE A 136 -12.56 -20.89 3.15
N LEU A 137 -12.20 -20.82 1.87
CA LEU A 137 -11.27 -19.80 1.37
C LEU A 137 -11.87 -18.40 1.46
N GLU A 138 -13.16 -18.25 1.17
CA GLU A 138 -13.85 -16.98 1.27
C GLU A 138 -13.95 -16.52 2.74
N GLU A 139 -14.21 -17.44 3.65
CA GLU A 139 -14.15 -17.21 5.10
C GLU A 139 -12.75 -16.75 5.54
N ILE A 140 -11.69 -17.45 5.10
CA ILE A 140 -10.30 -17.08 5.41
C ILE A 140 -9.99 -15.66 4.90
N PHE A 141 -10.39 -15.32 3.67
CA PHE A 141 -10.19 -13.98 3.14
C PHE A 141 -10.96 -12.93 3.92
N ASN A 142 -12.18 -13.23 4.37
CA ASN A 142 -12.98 -12.33 5.18
C ASN A 142 -12.35 -12.10 6.56
N ASP A 143 -11.80 -13.14 7.17
CA ASP A 143 -11.08 -13.05 8.45
C ASP A 143 -9.79 -12.23 8.33
N ILE A 144 -9.03 -12.43 7.26
CA ILE A 144 -7.85 -11.62 6.94
C ILE A 144 -8.22 -10.15 6.74
N LYS A 145 -9.29 -9.85 5.98
CA LYS A 145 -9.77 -8.48 5.76
C LYS A 145 -10.15 -7.80 7.07
N LYS A 146 -10.90 -8.49 7.94
CA LYS A 146 -11.29 -7.99 9.27
C LYS A 146 -10.07 -7.68 10.13
N LYS A 147 -9.06 -8.55 10.14
CA LYS A 147 -7.86 -8.39 10.97
C LYS A 147 -6.88 -7.35 10.42
N ALA A 148 -6.74 -7.26 9.10
CA ALA A 148 -5.87 -6.28 8.44
C ALA A 148 -6.44 -4.84 8.45
N GLY A 149 -7.67 -4.63 8.94
CA GLY A 149 -8.33 -3.32 8.92
C GLY A 149 -8.63 -2.81 7.51
N LEU A 150 -8.59 -3.70 6.50
CA LEU A 150 -8.93 -3.40 5.11
C LEU A 150 -10.45 -3.30 4.98
N LYS A 151 -11.03 -2.19 5.47
CA LYS A 151 -12.35 -1.75 5.00
C LYS A 151 -12.18 -1.35 3.54
N ILE A 152 -12.62 -2.23 2.63
CA ILE A 152 -12.88 -1.81 1.26
C ILE A 152 -14.02 -0.79 1.37
N ILE A 153 -13.77 0.41 0.87
CA ILE A 153 -14.82 1.37 0.59
C ILE A 153 -15.63 0.71 -0.53
N ASP A 154 -16.78 0.14 -0.18
CA ASP A 154 -17.81 -0.24 -1.15
C ASP A 154 -18.30 1.00 -1.90
#